data_AF-A0A7V4KI23-F1
#
_entry.id   AF-A0A7V4KI23-F1
#
_cell.length_a   1.000
_cell.length_b   1.000
_cell.length_c   1.000
_cell.angle_alpha   90.00
_cell.angle_beta   90.00
_cell.angle_gamma   90.00
#
_symmetry.space_group_name_H-M   'P 1'
#
loop_
_entity.id
_entity.type
_entity.pdbx_description
1 polymer ?
#
loop_
_entity_poly.entity_id
_entity_poly.type
_entity_poly.pdbx_seq_one_letter_code
_entity_poly.pdbx_strand_id
1 'polypeptide(L)' 'KVYAACTHPVLSSSAEKKVEQSKLEKLVVSNTIPLGNKKNDKIEVLSVGKILAEAIRRINLNTSVSELFV' A
#
# COMPACT_ATOMS: atom_id res chain seq x y z
N LYS A 1 15.21 -7.34 -13.82
CA LYS A 1 14.32 -7.44 -12.64
C LYS A 1 13.11 -6.54 -12.88
N VAL A 2 11.90 -6.96 -12.51
CA VAL A 2 10.67 -6.18 -12.73
C VAL A 2 10.00 -5.95 -11.38
N TYR A 3 9.69 -4.69 -11.09
CA TYR A 3 8.98 -4.28 -9.88
C TYR A 3 7.67 -3.60 -10.27
N ALA A 4 6.65 -3.75 -9.45
CA ALA A 4 5.38 -3.06 -9.60
C ALA A 4 4.96 -2.44 -8.27
N ALA A 5 4.16 -1.37 -8.32
CA ALA A 5 3.60 -0.77 -7.12
C ALA A 5 2.17 -0.26 -7.35
N CYS A 6 1.34 -0.30 -6.31
CA CYS A 6 0.02 0.35 -6.32
C CYS A 6 -0.40 0.78 -4.92
N THR A 7 -1.25 1.81 -4.83
CA THR A 7 -1.78 2.23 -3.53
C THR A 7 -2.78 1.21 -3.00
N HIS A 8 -3.71 0.73 -3.82
CA HIS A 8 -4.84 -0.06 -3.33
C HIS A 8 -4.72 -1.53 -3.74
N PRO A 9 -4.36 -2.45 -2.83
CA PRO A 9 -4.19 -3.85 -3.17
C PRO A 9 -5.53 -4.61 -3.11
N VAL A 10 -6.46 -4.26 -4.00
CA VAL A 10 -7.76 -4.95 -4.09
C VAL A 10 -7.58 -6.46 -4.27
N LEU A 11 -6.61 -6.86 -5.12
CA LEU A 11 -6.13 -8.23 -5.34
C LEU A 11 -7.25 -9.29 -5.27
N SER A 12 -8.30 -9.05 -6.06
CA SER A 12 -9.49 -9.89 -6.09
C SER A 12 -9.25 -11.22 -6.79
N SER A 13 -10.08 -12.22 -6.43
CA SER A 13 -10.11 -13.53 -7.10
C SER A 13 -8.72 -14.18 -7.20
N SER A 14 -8.22 -14.39 -8.42
CA SER A 14 -6.94 -15.04 -8.69
C SER A 14 -5.74 -14.09 -8.77
N ALA A 15 -5.90 -12.79 -8.44
CA ALA A 15 -4.85 -11.79 -8.62
C ALA A 15 -3.56 -12.14 -7.84
N GLU A 16 -3.68 -12.60 -6.60
CA GLU A 16 -2.52 -13.00 -5.79
C GLU A 16 -1.73 -14.16 -6.44
N LYS A 17 -2.44 -15.18 -6.97
CA LYS A 17 -1.81 -16.28 -7.70
C LYS A 17 -1.11 -15.79 -8.97
N LYS A 18 -1.70 -14.83 -9.68
CA LYS A 18 -1.07 -14.22 -10.86
C LYS A 18 0.21 -13.48 -10.49
N VAL A 19 0.23 -12.75 -9.36
CA VAL A 19 1.44 -12.09 -8.85
C VAL A 19 2.51 -13.13 -8.53
N GLU A 20 2.15 -14.19 -7.81
CA GLU A 20 3.05 -15.30 -7.47
C GLU A 20 3.69 -15.93 -8.73
N GLN A 21 2.89 -16.22 -9.74
CA GLN A 21 3.33 -16.86 -10.99
C GLN A 21 3.99 -15.89 -11.98
N SER A 22 3.97 -14.59 -11.71
CA SER A 22 4.52 -13.58 -12.62
C SER A 22 6.05 -13.51 -12.57
N LYS A 23 6.62 -12.81 -13.56
CA LYS A 23 8.04 -12.42 -13.59
C LYS A 23 8.38 -11.25 -12.65
N LEU A 24 7.44 -10.79 -11.81
CA LEU A 24 7.73 -9.75 -10.83
C LEU A 24 8.72 -10.28 -9.80
N GLU A 25 9.73 -9.46 -9.51
CA GLU A 25 10.57 -9.62 -8.34
C GLU A 25 9.76 -9.28 -7.08
N LYS A 26 9.04 -8.15 -7.12
CA LYS A 26 8.25 -7.66 -5.99
C LYS A 26 7.14 -6.71 -6.44
N LEU A 27 6.00 -6.82 -5.76
CA LEU A 27 4.85 -5.94 -5.81
C LEU A 27 4.76 -5.17 -4.49
N VAL A 28 5.00 -3.87 -4.50
CA VAL A 28 4.91 -3.01 -3.33
C VAL A 28 3.52 -2.37 -3.26
N VAL A 29 2.82 -2.56 -2.15
CA VAL A 29 1.45 -2.04 -1.99
C VAL A 29 1.30 -1.28 -0.68
N SER A 30 0.29 -0.43 -0.56
CA SER A 30 -0.04 0.16 0.74
C SER A 30 -1.05 -0.67 1.52
N ASN A 31 -1.09 -0.53 2.84
CA ASN A 31 -2.11 -1.13 3.71
C ASN A 31 -3.47 -0.42 3.68
N THR A 32 -3.83 0.29 2.60
CA THR A 32 -5.17 0.90 2.43
C THR A 32 -6.29 -0.14 2.32
N ILE A 33 -5.97 -1.38 1.94
CA ILE A 33 -6.89 -2.52 1.97
C ILE A 33 -6.19 -3.67 2.71
N PRO A 34 -6.81 -4.26 3.75
CA PRO A 34 -6.20 -5.35 4.50
C PRO A 34 -6.14 -6.62 3.65
N LEU A 35 -4.97 -7.26 3.62
CA LEU A 35 -4.77 -8.54 2.92
C LEU A 35 -5.14 -9.77 3.77
N GLY A 36 -5.39 -9.58 5.07
CA GLY A 36 -5.72 -10.67 6.00
C GLY A 36 -4.57 -11.67 6.13
N ASN A 37 -4.89 -12.96 6.07
CA ASN A 37 -3.92 -14.06 6.23
C ASN A 37 -3.27 -14.51 4.91
N LYS A 38 -3.45 -13.75 3.82
CA LYS A 38 -2.83 -14.03 2.52
C LYS A 38 -1.31 -13.93 2.64
N LYS A 39 -0.59 -14.99 2.24
CA LYS A 39 0.88 -15.04 2.24
C LYS A 39 1.37 -15.13 0.80
N ASN A 40 2.06 -14.07 0.38
CA ASN A 40 2.74 -14.00 -0.91
C ASN A 40 4.09 -13.30 -0.71
N ASP A 41 5.19 -14.02 -0.93
CA ASP A 41 6.54 -13.52 -0.65
C ASP A 41 6.98 -12.40 -1.61
N LYS A 42 6.29 -12.26 -2.75
CA LYS A 42 6.51 -11.16 -3.69
C LYS A 42 5.76 -9.89 -3.29
N ILE A 43 4.85 -9.92 -2.33
CA ILE A 43 4.06 -8.74 -1.93
C ILE A 43 4.67 -8.10 -0.69
N GLU A 44 5.13 -6.86 -0.82
CA GLU A 44 5.57 -6.03 0.29
C GLU A 44 4.50 -4.99 0.61
N VAL A 45 4.11 -4.89 1.88
CA VAL A 45 3.10 -3.94 2.34
C VAL A 45 3.74 -2.79 3.10
N LEU A 46 3.56 -1.57 2.61
CA LEU A 46 3.95 -0.33 3.27
C LEU A 46 2.77 0.31 3.99
N SER A 47 3.02 0.87 5.17
CA SER A 47 1.96 1.52 5.94
C SER A 47 1.73 2.96 5.49
N VAL A 48 0.49 3.32 5.18
CA VAL A 48 0.04 4.73 5.08
C VAL A 48 -0.44 5.30 6.41
N GLY A 49 -0.40 4.52 7.49
CA GLY A 49 -0.90 4.95 8.80
C GLY A 49 -0.24 6.24 9.31
N LYS A 50 1.06 6.42 9.08
CA LYS A 50 1.79 7.63 9.49
C LYS A 50 1.26 8.89 8.77
N ILE A 51 1.09 8.82 7.44
CA ILE A 51 0.63 9.98 6.66
C ILE A 51 -0.84 10.30 6.94
N LEU A 52 -1.66 9.27 7.16
CA LEU A 52 -3.06 9.43 7.57
C LEU A 52 -3.19 10.04 8.98
N ALA A 53 -2.40 9.57 9.94
CA ALA A 53 -2.41 10.11 11.31
C ALA A 53 -2.01 11.60 11.33
N GLU A 54 -0.99 11.96 10.54
CA GLU A 54 -0.53 13.33 10.44
C GLU A 54 -1.53 14.24 9.71
N ALA A 55 -2.23 13.72 8.70
CA ALA A 55 -3.33 14.46 8.07
C ALA A 55 -4.46 14.76 9.08
N ILE A 56 -4.88 13.76 9.86
CA ILE A 56 -5.88 13.94 10.93
C ILE A 56 -5.40 14.99 11.94
N ARG A 57 -4.15 14.90 12.41
CA ARG A 57 -3.55 15.86 13.35
C ARG A 57 -3.60 17.29 12.79
N ARG A 58 -3.24 17.47 11.52
CA ARG A 58 -3.18 18.79 10.87
C ARG A 58 -4.56 19.41 10.70
N ILE A 59 -5.55 18.61 10.29
CA ILE A 59 -6.97 19.02 10.22
C ILE A 59 -7.45 19.47 11.60
N ASN A 60 -7.20 18.67 12.64
CA ASN A 60 -7.62 18.99 14.00
C ASN A 60 -6.96 20.27 14.55
N LEU A 61 -5.73 20.57 14.14
CA LEU A 61 -4.98 21.75 14.59
C LEU A 61 -5.07 22.95 13.63
N ASN A 62 -5.90 22.88 12.58
CA ASN A 62 -5.99 23.90 11.52
C ASN A 62 -4.62 24.30 10.93
N THR A 63 -3.74 23.32 10.75
CA THR A 63 -2.43 23.51 10.11
C THR A 63 -2.46 22.97 8.68
N SER A 64 -1.52 23.41 7.83
CA SER A 64 -1.52 23.07 6.40
C SER A 64 -1.39 21.56 6.17
N VAL A 65 -2.38 20.93 5.55
CA VAL A 65 -2.30 19.53 5.12
C VAL A 65 -1.34 19.37 3.94
N SER A 66 -1.24 20.39 3.07
CA SER A 66 -0.41 20.35 1.86
C SER A 66 1.08 20.13 2.15
N GLU A 67 1.56 20.55 3.33
CA GLU A 67 2.94 20.31 3.79
C GLU A 67 3.30 18.83 3.99
N LEU A 68 2.32 17.91 3.98
CA LEU A 68 2.57 16.47 4.06
C LEU A 68 3.24 15.88 2.83
N PHE A 69 3.15 16.57 1.69
CA PHE A 69 3.50 16.03 0.37
C PHE A 69 4.54 16.90 -0.36
N VAL A 70 5.20 17.81 0.37
CA VAL A 70 6.32 18.64 -0.12
C VAL A 70 7.64 17.91 0.08
#